data_AF-A0A6J4NNP1-F1
#
_entry.id   AF-A0A6J4NNP1-F1
#
_cell.length_a   1.000
_cell.length_b   1.000
_cell.length_c   1.000
_cell.angle_alpha   90.00
_cell.angle_beta   90.00
_cell.angle_gamma   90.00
#
_symmetry.space_group_name_H-M   'P 1'
#
loop_
_entity.id
_entity.type
_entity.pdbx_description
1 polymer ?
#
loop_
_entity_poly.entity_id
_entity_poly.type
_entity_poly.pdbx_seq_one_letter_code
_entity_poly.pdbx_strand_id
1 'polypeptide(L)' 'MLTALLHLLVLWPYTASGLLAPGWAVAVLLVVWALLGALAVVVHRRHGAVSALVPLLALGVWFAALSLGEAALGWRG' A
#
# COMPACT_ATOMS: atom_id res chain seq x y z
N MET A 1 10.86 10.18 -27.00
CA MET A 1 11.71 11.15 -26.24
C MET A 1 10.87 12.10 -25.39
N LEU A 2 9.78 12.67 -25.91
CA LEU A 2 8.86 13.53 -25.14
C LEU A 2 8.35 12.87 -23.83
N THR A 3 7.98 11.59 -23.88
CA THR A 3 7.48 10.84 -22.73
C THR A 3 8.50 10.74 -21.59
N ALA A 4 9.79 10.53 -21.91
CA ALA A 4 10.85 10.46 -20.90
C ALA A 4 11.09 11.83 -20.22
N LEU A 5 10.98 12.91 -20.99
CA LEU A 5 11.04 14.29 -20.47
C LEU A 5 9.85 14.59 -19.54
N LEU A 6 8.65 14.16 -19.92
CA LEU A 6 7.46 14.27 -19.08
C LEU A 6 7.58 13.46 -17.79
N HIS A 7 8.16 12.24 -17.84
CA HIS A 7 8.42 11.45 -16.66
C HIS A 7 9.39 12.15 -15.71
N LEU A 8 10.50 12.72 -16.21
CA LEU A 8 11.46 13.47 -15.37
C LEU A 8 10.83 14.71 -14.72
N LEU A 9 9.97 15.44 -15.46
CA LEU A 9 9.24 16.61 -14.98
C LEU A 9 8.23 16.28 -13.86
N VAL A 10 7.64 15.08 -13.88
CA VAL A 10 6.73 14.60 -12.84
C VAL A 10 7.52 13.98 -11.67
N LEU A 11 8.61 13.26 -11.95
CA LEU A 11 9.38 12.56 -10.93
C LEU A 11 10.06 13.53 -9.96
N TRP A 12 10.60 14.64 -10.44
CA TRP A 12 11.27 15.64 -9.60
C TRP A 12 10.38 16.20 -8.47
N PRO A 13 9.17 16.77 -8.74
CA PRO A 13 8.29 17.22 -7.67
C PRO A 13 7.77 16.06 -6.80
N TYR A 14 7.66 14.85 -7.34
CA TYR A 14 7.28 13.64 -6.59
C TYR A 14 8.37 13.19 -5.59
N THR A 15 9.64 13.37 -5.97
CA THR A 15 10.79 13.13 -5.08
C THR A 15 10.90 14.21 -3.99
N ALA A 16 10.68 15.48 -4.37
CA ALA A 16 10.83 16.63 -3.48
C ALA A 16 9.70 16.76 -2.45
N SER A 17 8.52 16.19 -2.74
CA SER A 17 7.37 16.13 -1.83
C SER A 17 7.46 15.00 -0.79
N GLY A 18 8.44 14.11 -0.89
CA GLY A 18 8.50 12.91 -0.05
C GLY A 18 7.46 11.84 -0.44
N LEU A 19 6.76 12.01 -1.57
CA LEU A 19 5.76 11.07 -2.10
C LEU A 19 6.39 9.81 -2.70
N LEU A 20 7.70 9.81 -2.99
CA LEU A 20 8.44 8.57 -3.22
C LEU A 20 8.54 7.79 -1.92
N ALA A 21 7.60 6.88 -1.70
CA ALA A 21 7.72 5.87 -0.66
C ALA A 21 9.08 5.14 -0.83
N PRO A 22 9.86 4.96 0.25
CA PRO A 22 11.10 4.20 0.18
C PRO A 22 10.86 2.82 -0.44
N GLY A 23 11.78 2.31 -1.26
CA GLY A 23 11.60 1.01 -1.93
C GLY A 23 11.29 -0.14 -0.97
N TRP A 24 11.82 -0.09 0.26
CA TRP A 24 11.50 -1.04 1.31
C TRP A 24 10.04 -0.93 1.80
N ALA A 25 9.46 0.27 1.85
CA ALA A 25 8.08 0.48 2.24
C ALA A 25 7.11 -0.12 1.21
N VAL A 26 7.45 0.03 -0.08
CA VAL A 26 6.73 -0.64 -1.18
C VAL A 26 6.82 -2.16 -1.04
N ALA A 27 8.01 -2.69 -0.75
CA ALA A 27 8.20 -4.13 -0.55
C ALA A 27 7.38 -4.68 0.64
N VAL A 28 7.41 -3.99 1.79
CA VAL A 28 6.60 -4.35 2.97
C VAL A 28 5.11 -4.33 2.64
N LEU A 29 4.64 -3.28 1.95
CA LEU A 29 3.24 -3.16 1.54
C LEU A 29 2.83 -4.32 0.63
N LEU A 30 3.65 -4.70 -0.35
CA LEU A 30 3.39 -5.84 -1.23
C LEU A 30 3.30 -7.17 -0.46
N VAL A 31 4.16 -7.39 0.53
CA VAL A 31 4.10 -8.58 1.40
C VAL A 31 2.79 -8.60 2.19
N VAL A 32 2.39 -7.47 2.77
CA VAL A 32 1.13 -7.34 3.51
C VAL A 32 -0.08 -7.65 2.62
N TRP A 33 -0.11 -7.12 1.39
CA TRP A 33 -1.16 -7.42 0.43
C TRP A 33 -1.20 -8.90 0.03
N ALA A 34 -0.05 -9.52 -0.21
CA ALA A 34 0.02 -10.93 -0.53
C ALA A 34 -0.53 -11.80 0.60
N LEU A 35 -0.21 -11.46 1.86
CA LEU A 35 -0.73 -12.16 3.05
C LEU A 35 -2.24 -11.99 3.21
N LEU A 36 -2.76 -10.77 3.05
CA LEU A 36 -4.20 -10.50 3.08
C LEU A 36 -4.94 -11.24 1.95
N GLY A 37 -4.37 -11.28 0.75
CA GLY A 37 -4.92 -12.03 -0.38
C GLY A 37 -4.96 -13.54 -0.12
N ALA A 38 -3.86 -14.10 0.41
CA ALA A 38 -3.83 -15.50 0.81
C ALA A 38 -4.86 -15.79 1.91
N LEU A 39 -4.97 -14.92 2.91
CA LEU A 39 -5.98 -15.04 3.97
C LEU A 39 -7.40 -14.97 3.39
N ALA A 40 -7.65 -14.09 2.41
CA ALA A 40 -8.93 -14.00 1.71
C ALA A 40 -9.32 -15.33 1.07
N VAL A 41 -8.39 -15.94 0.33
CA VAL A 41 -8.61 -17.23 -0.35
C VAL A 41 -8.85 -18.34 0.67
N VAL A 42 -8.05 -18.39 1.74
CA VAL A 42 -8.18 -19.41 2.80
C VAL A 42 -9.53 -19.29 3.52
N VAL A 43 -9.91 -18.08 3.94
CA VAL A 43 -11.17 -17.81 4.64
C VAL A 43 -12.37 -18.08 3.73
N HIS A 44 -12.31 -17.65 2.47
CA HIS A 44 -13.37 -17.91 1.50
C HIS A 44 -13.59 -19.41 1.27
N ARG A 45 -12.50 -20.19 1.18
CA ARG A 45 -12.57 -21.66 1.02
C ARG A 45 -13.18 -22.38 2.23
N ARG A 46 -13.06 -21.82 3.44
CA ARG A 46 -13.55 -22.47 4.68
C ARG A 46 -14.90 -21.98 5.16
N HIS A 47 -15.20 -20.68 5.00
CA HIS A 47 -16.38 -20.04 5.59
C HIS A 47 -16.91 -18.93 4.67
N GLY A 48 -17.39 -19.26 3.46
CA GLY A 48 -17.73 -18.30 2.39
C GLY A 48 -18.43 -17.00 2.81
N ALA A 49 -19.35 -17.03 3.79
CA ALA A 49 -20.01 -15.83 4.32
C ALA A 49 -19.07 -14.87 5.09
N VAL A 50 -18.04 -15.39 5.76
CA VAL A 50 -17.04 -14.63 6.54
C VAL A 50 -16.02 -13.96 5.61
N SER A 51 -15.93 -14.35 4.33
CA SER A 51 -15.01 -13.74 3.37
C SER A 51 -15.26 -12.26 3.13
N ALA A 52 -16.49 -11.78 3.39
CA ALA A 52 -16.84 -10.36 3.34
C ALA A 52 -16.13 -9.50 4.41
N LEU A 53 -15.62 -10.11 5.49
CA LEU A 53 -14.84 -9.38 6.51
C LEU A 53 -13.39 -9.13 6.07
N VAL A 54 -12.89 -9.84 5.06
CA VAL A 54 -11.52 -9.69 4.59
C VAL A 54 -11.26 -8.33 3.94
N PRO A 55 -12.13 -7.78 3.07
CA PRO A 55 -11.95 -6.41 2.58
C PRO A 55 -12.04 -5.36 3.71
N LEU A 56 -12.82 -5.60 4.78
CA LEU A 56 -12.84 -4.72 5.95
C LEU A 56 -11.52 -4.77 6.73
N LEU A 57 -10.93 -5.95 6.90
CA LEU A 57 -9.59 -6.09 7.46
C LEU A 57 -8.53 -5.41 6.59
N ALA A 58 -8.63 -5.53 5.27
CA ALA A 58 -7.72 -4.86 4.34
C ALA A 58 -7.81 -3.33 4.46
N LEU A 59 -9.01 -2.77 4.61
CA LEU A 59 -9.22 -1.35 4.91
C LEU A 59 -8.54 -0.95 6.23
N GLY A 60 -8.71 -1.75 7.29
CA GLY A 60 -8.07 -1.50 8.57
C GLY A 60 -6.53 -1.52 8.48
N VAL A 61 -5.98 -2.49 7.75
CA VAL A 61 -4.53 -2.61 7.53
C VAL A 61 -3.99 -1.44 6.69
N TRP A 62 -4.73 -1.02 5.65
CA TRP A 62 -4.40 0.17 4.87
C TRP A 62 -4.32 1.40 5.79
N PHE A 63 -5.37 1.63 6.57
CA PHE A 63 -5.45 2.81 7.43
C PHE A 63 -4.33 2.81 8.48
N ALA A 64 -4.08 1.65 9.10
CA ALA A 64 -2.97 1.48 10.04
C ALA A 64 -1.61 1.74 9.39
N ALA A 65 -1.40 1.29 8.15
CA ALA A 65 -0.16 1.54 7.41
C ALA A 65 0.05 3.03 7.11
N LEU A 66 -1.01 3.76 6.73
CA LEU A 66 -0.94 5.21 6.56
C LEU A 66 -0.63 5.91 7.88
N SER A 67 -1.36 5.59 8.96
CA SER A 67 -1.14 6.21 10.27
C SER A 67 0.25 5.91 10.86
N LEU A 68 0.76 4.70 10.69
CA LEU A 68 2.13 4.34 11.08
C LEU A 68 3.16 5.04 10.20
N GLY A 69 2.90 5.19 8.91
CA GLY A 69 3.74 5.95 8.00
C GLY A 69 3.85 7.42 8.39
N GLU A 70 2.74 8.04 8.73
CA GLU A 70 2.71 9.42 9.23
C GLU A 70 3.45 9.54 10.57
N ALA A 71 3.15 8.65 11.53
CA ALA A 71 3.66 8.74 12.89
C ALA A 71 5.15 8.36 13.03
N ALA A 72 5.59 7.31 12.33
CA ALA A 72 6.94 6.75 12.50
C ALA A 72 7.92 7.15 11.40
N LEU A 73 7.43 7.47 10.20
CA LEU A 73 8.26 7.74 9.03
C LEU A 73 8.14 9.19 8.54
N GLY A 74 7.30 10.00 9.19
CA GLY A 74 7.07 11.40 8.84
C GLY A 74 6.41 11.57 7.48
N TRP A 75 5.69 10.55 7.00
CA TRP A 75 4.87 10.69 5.79
C TRP A 75 3.84 11.80 6.04
N ARG A 76 3.58 12.62 5.01
CA ARG A 76 2.59 13.68 5.08
C ARG A 76 1.47 13.30 4.13
N GLY A 77 0.28 13.04 4.67
CA GLY A 77 -0.95 12.83 3.90
C GLY A 77 -1.41 14.08 3.17
#